data_AF-A0A484WPE1-F1
#
_entry.id   AF-A0A484WPE1-F1
#
_cell.length_a   1.000
_cell.length_b   1.000
_cell.length_c   1.000
_cell.angle_alpha   90.00
_cell.angle_beta   90.00
_cell.angle_gamma   90.00
#
_symmetry.space_group_name_H-M   'P 1'
#
loop_
_entity.id
_entity.type
_entity.pdbx_description
1 polymer ?
#
loop_
_entity_poly.entity_id
_entity_poly.type
_entity_poly.pdbx_seq_one_letter_code
_entity_poly.pdbx_strand_id
1 'polypeptide(L)' 'MSSNYLTPSDLKTILHSKRANIYYLEKCRVQVNGGRVEYVTSEGKESYYWNIPIANTTALMLGMGTSVTQAAMREFAHAG' A
#
# COMPACT_ATOMS: atom_id res chain seq x y z
N MET A 1 -35.77 -22.29 -1.56
CA MET A 1 -34.87 -21.28 -2.14
C MET A 1 -33.68 -21.14 -1.20
N SER A 2 -32.54 -21.72 -1.55
CA SER A 2 -31.28 -21.49 -0.84
C SER A 2 -30.91 -20.02 -1.04
N SER A 3 -31.04 -19.24 0.01
CA SER A 3 -30.55 -17.88 0.10
C SER A 3 -29.05 -17.87 -0.18
N ASN A 4 -28.64 -17.26 -1.30
CA ASN A 4 -27.23 -16.99 -1.63
C ASN A 4 -26.67 -15.98 -0.62
N TYR A 5 -26.26 -16.46 0.56
CA TYR A 5 -25.56 -15.65 1.54
C TYR A 5 -24.06 -15.67 1.22
N LEU A 6 -23.52 -14.51 0.87
CA LEU A 6 -22.07 -14.30 0.79
C LEU A 6 -21.47 -14.51 2.17
N THR A 7 -20.39 -15.28 2.26
CA THR A 7 -19.64 -15.43 3.51
C THR A 7 -18.85 -14.14 3.80
N PRO A 8 -18.44 -13.88 5.05
CA PRO A 8 -17.55 -12.75 5.36
C PRO A 8 -16.25 -12.77 4.54
N SER A 9 -15.73 -13.94 4.19
CA SER A 9 -14.56 -14.10 3.32
C SER A 9 -14.84 -13.67 1.88
N ASP A 10 -16.04 -13.96 1.36
CA ASP A 10 -16.46 -13.50 0.03
C ASP A 10 -16.61 -11.98 0.02
N LEU A 11 -17.21 -11.40 1.07
CA LEU A 11 -17.31 -9.95 1.24
C LEU A 11 -15.93 -9.28 1.33
N LYS A 12 -14.99 -9.88 2.07
CA LYS A 12 -13.59 -9.40 2.12
C LYS A 12 -12.94 -9.43 0.75
N THR A 13 -13.14 -10.51 -0.01
CA THR A 13 -12.63 -10.65 -1.38
C THR A 13 -13.22 -9.58 -2.31
N ILE A 14 -14.53 -9.33 -2.23
CA ILE A 14 -15.21 -8.27 -2.99
C ILE A 14 -14.69 -6.87 -2.58
N LEU A 15 -14.39 -6.65 -1.30
CA LEU A 15 -13.82 -5.38 -0.85
C LEU A 15 -12.39 -5.20 -1.36
N HIS A 16 -11.56 -6.26 -1.33
CA HIS A 16 -10.20 -6.23 -1.87
C HIS A 16 -10.19 -5.99 -3.39
N SER A 17 -11.14 -6.53 -4.15
CA SER A 17 -11.23 -6.28 -5.60
C SER A 17 -11.65 -4.86 -5.97
N LYS A 18 -12.19 -4.09 -5.01
CA LYS A 18 -12.57 -2.68 -5.18
C LYS A 18 -11.49 -1.68 -4.77
N ARG A 19 -10.32 -2.14 -4.35
CA ARG A 19 -9.18 -1.25 -4.07
C ARG A 19 -8.80 -0.48 -5.33
N ALA A 20 -8.70 0.84 -5.22
CA ALA A 20 -8.56 1.73 -6.37
C ALA A 20 -7.10 2.01 -6.74
N ASN A 21 -6.15 1.81 -5.82
CA ASN A 21 -4.80 2.34 -5.98
C ASN A 21 -3.79 1.26 -6.37
N ILE A 22 -3.01 1.56 -7.42
CA ILE A 22 -1.80 0.84 -7.79
C ILE A 22 -0.73 1.91 -7.99
N TYR A 23 0.40 1.77 -7.32
CA TYR A 23 1.49 2.75 -7.37
C TYR A 23 2.69 2.16 -8.10
N TYR A 24 3.25 2.92 -9.03
CA TYR A 24 4.58 2.70 -9.58
C TYR A 24 5.48 3.81 -9.06
N LEU A 25 6.50 3.46 -8.29
CA LEU A 25 7.38 4.43 -7.64
C LEU A 25 8.81 4.32 -8.16
N GLU A 26 9.48 5.47 -8.26
CA GLU A 26 10.89 5.59 -8.59
C GLU A 26 11.56 6.62 -7.68
N LYS A 27 12.86 6.48 -7.46
CA LYS A 27 13.70 7.47 -6.74
C LYS A 27 13.13 7.89 -5.38
N CYS A 28 12.58 6.94 -4.63
CA CYS A 28 11.96 7.19 -3.34
C CYS A 28 12.31 6.13 -2.29
N ARG A 29 12.15 6.49 -1.01
CA ARG A 29 12.24 5.55 0.11
C ARG A 29 10.86 5.28 0.69
N VAL A 30 10.45 4.01 0.72
CA VAL A 30 9.20 3.58 1.34
C VAL A 30 9.46 3.13 2.78
N GLN A 31 8.85 3.82 3.74
CA GLN A 31 9.09 3.62 5.16
C GLN A 31 7.81 3.77 5.99
N VAL A 32 7.88 3.35 7.25
CA VAL A 32 6.81 3.60 8.22
C VAL A 32 7.14 4.84 9.02
N ASN A 33 6.19 5.76 9.10
CA ASN A 33 6.28 6.98 9.89
C ASN A 33 4.99 7.18 10.67
N GLY A 34 5.08 7.30 12.00
CA GLY A 34 3.91 7.46 12.86
C GLY A 34 2.83 6.38 12.69
N GLY A 35 3.22 5.16 12.32
CA GLY A 35 2.31 4.03 12.04
C GLY A 35 1.67 4.04 10.65
N ARG A 36 1.98 5.01 9.78
CA ARG A 36 1.53 5.05 8.39
C ARG A 36 2.66 4.63 7.47
N VAL A 37 2.31 4.01 6.35
CA VAL A 37 3.28 3.73 5.30
C VAL A 37 3.33 4.94 4.37
N GLU A 38 4.53 5.48 4.19
CA GLU A 38 4.79 6.67 3.39
C GLU A 38 5.93 6.40 2.41
N TYR A 39 5.90 7.05 1.25
CA TYR A 39 7.09 7.16 0.40
C TYR A 39 7.65 8.58 0.48
N VAL A 40 8.97 8.65 0.59
CA VAL A 40 9.72 9.90 0.71
C VAL A 40 10.51 10.12 -0.57
N THR A 41 10.28 11.25 -1.22
CA THR A 41 11.10 11.71 -2.35
C THR A 41 12.04 12.81 -1.88
N SER A 42 13.26 12.81 -2.42
CA SER A 42 14.25 13.86 -2.13
C SER A 42 14.44 14.72 -3.37
N GLU A 43 14.08 16.00 -3.25
CA GLU A 43 14.30 17.00 -4.29
C GLU A 43 15.22 18.09 -3.73
N GLY A 44 16.51 17.99 -4.06
CA GLY A 44 17.52 18.93 -3.56
C GLY A 44 17.69 18.85 -2.03
N LYS A 45 17.32 19.92 -1.33
CA LYS A 45 17.38 20.02 0.14
C LYS A 45 16.05 19.66 0.83
N GLU A 46 14.97 19.49 0.07
CA GLU A 46 13.65 19.20 0.61
C GLU A 46 13.32 17.70 0.48
N SER A 47 12.57 17.20 1.45
CA SER A 47 12.03 15.84 1.43
C SER A 47 10.51 15.93 1.48
N TYR A 48 9.84 15.33 0.51
CA TYR A 48 8.39 15.27 0.45
C TYR A 48 7.91 13.92 0.93
N TYR A 49 6.95 13.95 1.86
CA TYR A 49 6.37 12.76 2.48
C TYR A 49 4.97 12.55 1.92
N TRP A 50 4.76 11.37 1.34
CA TRP A 50 3.51 11.04 0.66
C TRP A 50 2.91 9.79 1.29
N ASN A 51 1.64 9.87 1.69
CA ASN A 51 0.95 8.77 2.35
C ASN A 51 0.52 7.69 1.34
N ILE A 52 0.73 6.41 1.70
CA ILE A 52 0.20 5.26 0.98
C ILE A 52 -0.98 4.68 1.79
N PRO A 53 -2.24 4.83 1.33
CA PRO A 53 -3.40 4.27 2.01
C PRO A 53 -3.48 2.75 1.80
N ILE A 54 -2.70 1.98 2.56
CA ILE A 54 -2.47 0.53 2.35
C ILE A 54 -3.75 -0.32 2.24
N ALA A 55 -4.84 0.06 2.90
CA ALA A 55 -6.13 -0.63 2.82
C ALA A 55 -6.86 -0.44 1.47
N ASN A 56 -6.52 0.61 0.71
CA ASN A 56 -7.05 0.90 -0.63
C ASN A 56 -6.03 0.67 -1.75
N THR A 57 -4.85 0.13 -1.41
CA THR A 57 -3.77 -0.17 -2.36
C THR A 57 -3.74 -1.66 -2.66
N THR A 58 -3.73 -2.01 -3.95
CA THR A 58 -3.65 -3.40 -4.41
C THR A 58 -2.20 -3.85 -4.54
N ALA A 59 -1.36 -3.03 -5.16
CA ALA A 59 0.03 -3.36 -5.40
C ALA A 59 0.92 -2.11 -5.44
N LEU A 60 2.19 -2.32 -5.09
CA LEU A 60 3.25 -1.33 -5.17
C LEU A 60 4.37 -1.90 -6.07
N MET A 61 4.64 -1.23 -7.18
CA MET A 61 5.74 -1.57 -8.07
C MET A 61 6.92 -0.64 -7.77
N LEU A 62 8.05 -1.24 -7.42
CA LEU A 62 9.27 -0.55 -7.02
C LEU A 62 10.23 -0.53 -8.20
N GLY A 63 10.32 0.63 -8.87
CA GLY A 63 11.21 0.88 -10.00
C GLY A 63 12.62 1.29 -9.56
N MET A 64 13.36 1.91 -10.48
CA MET A 64 14.75 2.29 -10.23
C MET A 64 14.92 3.27 -9.07
N GLY A 65 15.99 3.09 -8.28
CA GLY A 65 16.33 4.01 -7.21
C GLY A 65 15.33 4.01 -6.05
N THR A 66 14.52 2.95 -5.93
CA THR A 66 13.63 2.77 -4.79
C THR A 66 14.28 1.93 -3.70
N SER A 67 13.83 2.14 -2.47
CA SER A 67 14.15 1.27 -1.35
C SER A 67 12.92 1.11 -0.46
N VAL A 68 12.78 -0.04 0.19
CA VAL A 68 11.68 -0.32 1.11
C VAL A 68 12.21 -0.87 2.42
N THR A 69 11.70 -0.35 3.54
CA THR A 69 12.07 -0.85 4.87
C THR A 69 11.33 -2.14 5.22
N GLN A 70 11.92 -2.97 6.08
CA GLN A 70 11.26 -4.17 6.62
C GLN A 70 9.93 -3.81 7.33
N ALA A 71 9.90 -2.70 8.07
CA ALA A 71 8.68 -2.24 8.73
C ALA A 71 7.56 -1.97 7.72
N ALA A 72 7.87 -1.29 6.60
CA ALA A 72 6.88 -1.05 5.55
C ALA A 72 6.41 -2.35 4.91
N MET A 73 7.32 -3.29 4.61
CA MET A 73 6.94 -4.61 4.08
C MET A 73 6.01 -5.37 5.02
N ARG A 74 6.23 -5.28 6.34
CA ARG A 74 5.34 -5.90 7.33
C ARG A 74 3.93 -5.30 7.29
N GLU A 75 3.81 -3.98 7.21
CA GLU A 75 2.50 -3.32 7.12
C GLU A 75 1.78 -3.67 5.81
N PHE A 76 2.51 -3.75 4.69
CA PHE A 76 1.95 -4.22 3.42
C PHE A 76 1.46 -5.67 3.49
N ALA A 77 2.25 -6.57 4.07
CA ALA A 77 1.87 -7.98 4.23
C ALA A 77 0.69 -8.16 5.20
N HIS A 78 0.52 -7.25 6.16
CA HIS A 78 -0.62 -7.27 7.07
C HIS A 78 -1.91 -6.77 6.40
N ALA A 79 -1.80 -5.72 5.57
CA ALA A 79 -2.93 -5.11 4.89
C ALA A 79 -3.32 -5.79 3.57
N GLY A 80 -2.45 -6.60 2.98
CA GLY A 80 -2.71 -7.44 1.80
C GLY A 80 -3.28 -8.80 2.19
#